data_AF-A0A3C1TGX1-F1
#
_entry.id   AF-A0A3C1TGX1-F1
#
_cell.length_a   1.000
_cell.length_b   1.000
_cell.length_c   1.000
_cell.angle_alpha   90.00
_cell.angle_beta   90.00
_cell.angle_gamma   90.00
#
_symmetry.space_group_name_H-M   'P 1'
#
loop_
_entity.id
_entity.type
_entity.pdbx_description
1 polymer ?
#
loop_
_entity_poly.entity_id
_entity_poly.type
_entity_poly.pdbx_seq_one_letter_code
_entity_poly.pdbx_strand_id
1 'polypeptide(L)'
;EQKLPTVNITIQNSIFSEALDTWNHAFGSTLGGENCTFMRNLWADNAGRNPSIGWFGVFNFVNNVVFNWVHRSVDGGDYRAMYNIVNNYFKPGPLTPKDSPIGYRILKPESGRSKLGYLTFGRAYVDGNVVEGNDVVTKDNWNGGVQVENFKNADKYMPDIKVNKPLPMPEMTILSTSKAHDYVLANAGATLPKRDPVDTRIVEQVRTGKITYLEGVKLPETQFKHRRLPIDSYKQGIITDISQVGGYPEYKGTPYVDTDSDGMPDTWETKNGLNPRDPSDARLDKNKDGYTNIEDYLNSVVSVKQVKP
;
A
#
# COMPACT_ATOMS: atom_id res chain seq x y z
N GLU A 1 4.65 4.14 -27.42
CA GLU A 1 3.57 4.65 -26.56
C GLU A 1 4.10 5.80 -25.71
N GLN A 2 3.42 6.94 -25.70
CA GLN A 2 3.77 8.07 -24.85
C GLN A 2 3.26 7.76 -23.45
N LYS A 3 4.17 7.64 -22.48
CA LYS A 3 3.81 7.44 -21.08
C LYS A 3 3.72 8.81 -20.42
N LEU A 4 2.58 9.12 -19.80
CA LEU A 4 2.37 10.38 -19.08
C LEU A 4 2.40 10.13 -17.57
N PRO A 5 3.09 10.98 -16.79
CA PRO A 5 3.09 10.85 -15.34
C PRO A 5 1.80 11.40 -14.76
N THR A 6 1.30 10.77 -13.69
CA THR A 6 0.51 11.51 -12.71
C THR A 6 1.46 12.33 -11.84
N VAL A 7 1.04 13.54 -11.45
CA VAL A 7 1.92 14.50 -10.76
C VAL A 7 1.29 14.97 -9.45
N ASN A 8 2.12 15.34 -8.48
CA ASN A 8 1.70 15.96 -7.21
C ASN A 8 0.71 15.09 -6.40
N ILE A 9 1.09 13.85 -6.12
CA ILE A 9 0.25 12.90 -5.37
C ILE A 9 0.87 12.58 -4.02
N THR A 10 0.04 12.56 -2.98
CA THR A 10 0.34 11.84 -1.75
C THR A 10 -0.68 10.74 -1.52
N ILE A 11 -0.22 9.51 -1.30
CA ILE A 11 -1.05 8.44 -0.73
C ILE A 11 -0.53 8.16 0.66
N GLN A 12 -1.37 8.35 1.66
CA GLN A 12 -1.02 8.11 3.04
C GLN A 12 -2.13 7.43 3.83
N ASN A 13 -1.74 6.78 4.93
CA ASN A 13 -2.67 6.13 5.86
C ASN A 13 -3.64 5.17 5.16
N SER A 14 -3.19 4.48 4.11
CA SER A 14 -4.00 3.54 3.33
C SER A 14 -3.58 2.09 3.59
N ILE A 15 -4.49 1.14 3.38
CA ILE A 15 -4.22 -0.30 3.43
C ILE A 15 -4.32 -0.90 2.03
N PHE A 16 -3.29 -1.65 1.64
CA PHE A 16 -3.21 -2.44 0.41
C PHE A 16 -3.04 -3.90 0.83
N SER A 17 -4.15 -4.63 0.95
CA SER A 17 -4.09 -6.00 1.46
C SER A 17 -4.89 -7.01 0.68
N GLU A 18 -4.48 -8.27 0.80
CA GLU A 18 -5.23 -9.43 0.33
C GLU A 18 -5.61 -9.35 -1.15
N ALA A 19 -4.69 -8.88 -1.99
CA ALA A 19 -4.87 -8.95 -3.43
C ALA A 19 -5.16 -10.41 -3.84
N LEU A 20 -6.24 -10.63 -4.60
CA LEU A 20 -6.74 -11.97 -4.86
C LEU A 20 -5.79 -12.77 -5.76
N ASP A 21 -5.41 -13.97 -5.32
CA ASP A 21 -4.59 -14.91 -6.09
C ASP A 21 -5.42 -15.82 -7.02
N THR A 22 -6.68 -15.47 -7.30
CA THR A 22 -7.58 -16.25 -8.18
C THR A 22 -6.90 -16.60 -9.51
N TRP A 23 -6.09 -15.68 -10.02
CA TRP A 23 -5.40 -15.77 -11.31
C TRP A 23 -3.88 -15.64 -11.19
N ASN A 24 -3.29 -16.06 -10.06
CA ASN A 24 -1.84 -16.02 -9.82
C ASN A 24 -1.25 -14.58 -9.87
N HIS A 25 -2.06 -13.58 -9.47
CA HIS A 25 -1.76 -12.15 -9.56
C HIS A 25 -2.19 -11.40 -8.27
N ALA A 26 -1.87 -11.96 -7.10
CA ALA A 26 -2.01 -11.31 -5.81
C ALA A 26 -0.98 -10.18 -5.59
N PHE A 27 -1.06 -9.10 -6.38
CA PHE A 27 -0.10 -7.99 -6.35
C PHE A 27 -0.68 -6.74 -5.70
N GLY A 28 0.03 -6.17 -4.72
CA GLY A 28 -0.47 -5.08 -3.88
C GLY A 28 -0.74 -3.79 -4.66
N SER A 29 0.27 -3.25 -5.35
CA SER A 29 0.07 -2.05 -6.18
C SER A 29 1.18 -1.80 -7.19
N THR A 30 0.86 -1.03 -8.24
CA THR A 30 1.85 -0.39 -9.11
C THR A 30 1.70 1.12 -8.97
N LEU A 31 2.71 1.79 -8.43
CA LEU A 31 2.64 3.20 -8.02
C LEU A 31 3.78 4.02 -8.63
N GLY A 32 3.57 5.31 -8.82
CA GLY A 32 4.62 6.22 -9.27
C GLY A 32 4.05 7.46 -9.94
N GLY A 33 4.90 8.44 -10.17
CA GLY A 33 4.55 9.73 -10.74
C GLY A 33 5.71 10.70 -10.58
N GLU A 34 5.47 11.97 -10.87
CA GLU A 34 6.39 13.06 -10.54
C GLU A 34 5.92 13.78 -9.28
N ASN A 35 6.85 14.17 -8.42
CA ASN A 35 6.55 14.80 -7.12
C ASN A 35 5.50 13.98 -6.33
N CYS A 36 5.82 12.71 -6.05
CA CYS A 36 4.89 11.78 -5.40
C CYS A 36 5.42 11.28 -4.04
N THR A 37 4.52 11.08 -3.09
CA THR A 37 4.82 10.55 -1.75
C THR A 37 3.86 9.42 -1.38
N PHE A 38 4.43 8.35 -0.86
CA PHE A 38 3.71 7.20 -0.34
C PHE A 38 4.18 6.97 1.08
N MET A 39 3.37 7.37 2.06
CA MET A 39 3.82 7.37 3.45
C MET A 39 2.79 6.84 4.43
N ARG A 40 3.26 6.15 5.48
CA ARG A 40 2.40 5.62 6.55
C ARG A 40 1.27 4.72 6.04
N ASN A 41 1.51 4.00 4.94
CA ASN A 41 0.59 3.00 4.42
C ASN A 41 0.98 1.61 4.91
N LEU A 42 0.05 0.68 4.79
CA LEU A 42 0.22 -0.74 5.10
C LEU A 42 0.04 -1.57 3.83
N TRP A 43 1.06 -2.35 3.46
CA TRP A 43 0.92 -3.50 2.57
C TRP A 43 0.90 -4.77 3.39
N ALA A 44 -0.14 -5.58 3.28
CA ALA A 44 -0.26 -6.82 4.05
C ALA A 44 -0.79 -7.94 3.16
N ASP A 45 -0.17 -9.12 3.24
CA ASP A 45 -0.73 -10.32 2.63
C ASP A 45 -0.96 -10.17 1.11
N ASN A 46 0.03 -9.60 0.40
CA ASN A 46 0.09 -9.66 -1.08
C ASN A 46 1.35 -10.42 -1.51
N ALA A 47 1.21 -11.31 -2.48
CA ALA A 47 2.32 -12.14 -2.96
C ALA A 47 3.48 -11.33 -3.56
N GLY A 48 3.18 -10.16 -4.15
CA GLY A 48 4.18 -9.30 -4.76
C GLY A 48 3.77 -7.84 -4.91
N ARG A 49 4.70 -7.01 -5.41
CA ARG A 49 4.47 -5.58 -5.70
C ARG A 49 3.95 -4.82 -4.47
N ASN A 50 4.80 -4.71 -3.46
CA ASN A 50 4.48 -4.10 -2.17
C ASN A 50 5.28 -2.81 -1.88
N PRO A 51 5.23 -1.76 -2.72
CA PRO A 51 4.63 -1.63 -4.07
C PRO A 51 5.60 -2.01 -5.20
N SER A 52 5.12 -2.04 -6.45
CA SER A 52 5.99 -1.94 -7.63
C SER A 52 6.02 -0.52 -8.16
N ILE A 53 7.21 0.01 -8.47
CA ILE A 53 7.38 1.35 -9.02
C ILE A 53 7.07 1.30 -10.52
N GLY A 54 5.98 1.95 -10.89
CA GLY A 54 5.47 2.05 -12.25
C GLY A 54 5.99 3.26 -13.01
N TRP A 55 6.95 4.05 -12.50
CA TRP A 55 7.45 5.28 -13.14
C TRP A 55 8.98 5.43 -12.96
N PHE A 56 9.58 6.49 -13.51
CA PHE A 56 11.03 6.75 -13.43
C PHE A 56 11.40 8.09 -12.78
N GLY A 57 10.42 8.77 -12.17
CA GLY A 57 10.63 9.98 -11.36
C GLY A 57 11.13 9.66 -9.95
N VAL A 58 11.10 10.66 -9.06
CA VAL A 58 11.43 10.44 -7.64
C VAL A 58 10.25 9.78 -6.93
N PHE A 59 10.50 8.60 -6.36
CA PHE A 59 9.56 7.79 -5.60
C PHE A 59 9.89 7.87 -4.11
N ASN A 60 9.05 8.57 -3.35
CA ASN A 60 9.22 8.71 -1.90
C ASN A 60 8.39 7.66 -1.16
N PHE A 61 9.05 6.66 -0.58
CA PHE A 61 8.45 5.57 0.19
C PHE A 61 8.92 5.65 1.65
N VAL A 62 8.11 6.29 2.49
CA VAL A 62 8.52 6.75 3.83
C VAL A 62 7.58 6.23 4.91
N ASN A 63 8.10 5.62 5.98
CA ASN A 63 7.30 5.20 7.14
C ASN A 63 6.15 4.22 6.86
N ASN A 64 6.27 3.38 5.84
CA ASN A 64 5.27 2.35 5.53
C ASN A 64 5.56 1.04 6.27
N VAL A 65 4.54 0.17 6.34
CA VAL A 65 4.67 -1.21 6.84
C VAL A 65 4.41 -2.17 5.69
N VAL A 66 5.24 -3.21 5.55
CA VAL A 66 5.09 -4.28 4.56
C VAL A 66 5.11 -5.62 5.27
N PHE A 67 4.06 -6.43 5.10
CA PHE A 67 3.88 -7.70 5.78
C PHE A 67 3.57 -8.84 4.81
N ASN A 68 4.19 -9.99 5.06
CA ASN A 68 3.84 -11.29 4.45
C ASN A 68 3.87 -11.34 2.90
N TRP A 69 4.89 -10.74 2.29
CA TRP A 69 5.12 -10.88 0.85
C TRP A 69 5.66 -12.27 0.52
N VAL A 70 5.46 -12.74 -0.72
CA VAL A 70 5.94 -14.07 -1.17
C VAL A 70 7.21 -13.95 -1.98
N HIS A 71 7.16 -13.24 -3.11
CA HIS A 71 8.26 -13.23 -4.08
C HIS A 71 8.77 -11.83 -4.42
N ARG A 72 8.00 -10.78 -4.11
CA ARG A 72 8.36 -9.38 -4.38
C ARG A 72 7.94 -8.46 -3.23
N SER A 73 8.89 -7.79 -2.60
CA SER A 73 8.65 -6.67 -1.67
C SER A 73 8.49 -5.37 -2.48
N VAL A 74 9.33 -4.36 -2.27
CA VAL A 74 9.39 -3.16 -3.12
C VAL A 74 10.26 -3.45 -4.34
N ASP A 75 9.76 -3.18 -5.54
CA ASP A 75 10.53 -3.38 -6.77
C ASP A 75 10.09 -2.50 -7.93
N GLY A 76 10.70 -2.65 -9.10
CA GLY A 76 10.26 -1.95 -10.31
C GLY A 76 11.13 -0.75 -10.64
N GLY A 77 10.50 0.24 -11.26
CA GLY A 77 11.15 1.38 -11.89
C GLY A 77 11.91 0.98 -13.15
N ASP A 78 12.69 1.91 -13.67
CA ASP A 78 13.73 1.63 -14.65
C ASP A 78 15.05 2.28 -14.25
N TYR A 79 16.05 2.20 -15.11
CA TYR A 79 17.39 2.74 -14.85
C TYR A 79 17.45 4.25 -14.59
N ARG A 80 16.37 4.99 -14.83
CA ARG A 80 16.27 6.43 -14.56
C ARG A 80 15.54 6.73 -13.24
N ALA A 81 14.90 5.72 -12.64
CA ALA A 81 14.14 5.89 -11.41
C ALA A 81 15.00 6.36 -10.25
N MET A 82 14.38 7.12 -9.36
CA MET A 82 15.00 7.68 -8.18
C MET A 82 14.19 7.25 -6.95
N TYR A 83 14.81 6.58 -5.99
CA TYR A 83 14.12 6.00 -4.84
C TYR A 83 14.57 6.66 -3.54
N ASN A 84 13.61 7.14 -2.75
CA ASN A 84 13.82 7.41 -1.33
C ASN A 84 13.05 6.35 -0.54
N ILE A 85 13.74 5.37 0.03
CA ILE A 85 13.16 4.29 0.84
C ILE A 85 13.59 4.50 2.29
N VAL A 86 12.74 5.16 3.09
CA VAL A 86 13.13 5.71 4.38
C VAL A 86 12.25 5.23 5.53
N ASN A 87 12.87 4.68 6.57
CA ASN A 87 12.21 4.33 7.84
C ASN A 87 10.94 3.48 7.69
N ASN A 88 10.92 2.54 6.74
CA ASN A 88 9.83 1.57 6.58
C ASN A 88 10.08 0.32 7.42
N TYR A 89 9.00 -0.36 7.83
CA TYR A 89 9.06 -1.59 8.61
C TYR A 89 8.64 -2.79 7.74
N PHE A 90 9.56 -3.72 7.53
CA PHE A 90 9.34 -4.95 6.77
C PHE A 90 9.23 -6.13 7.72
N LYS A 91 8.07 -6.78 7.73
CA LYS A 91 7.79 -7.95 8.57
C LYS A 91 7.58 -9.21 7.71
N PRO A 92 8.55 -10.13 7.66
CA PRO A 92 8.36 -11.43 7.02
C PRO A 92 7.21 -12.20 7.67
N GLY A 93 6.21 -12.58 6.89
CA GLY A 93 5.04 -13.33 7.35
C GLY A 93 5.17 -14.84 7.09
N PRO A 94 4.08 -15.61 7.29
CA PRO A 94 4.08 -17.06 7.08
C PRO A 94 4.44 -17.53 5.67
N LEU A 95 4.15 -16.72 4.64
CA LEU A 95 4.47 -17.03 3.24
C LEU A 95 5.76 -16.38 2.74
N THR A 96 6.40 -15.56 3.56
CA THR A 96 7.67 -14.95 3.21
C THR A 96 8.81 -15.98 3.28
N PRO A 97 9.60 -16.20 2.22
CA PRO A 97 10.71 -17.16 2.24
C PRO A 97 11.90 -16.65 3.05
N LYS A 98 11.87 -16.90 4.36
CA LYS A 98 12.84 -16.38 5.36
C LYS A 98 14.28 -16.85 5.14
N ASP A 99 14.46 -18.04 4.56
CA ASP A 99 15.78 -18.63 4.27
C ASP A 99 16.37 -18.17 2.93
N SER A 100 15.78 -17.14 2.31
CA SER A 100 16.21 -16.63 1.00
C SER A 100 16.36 -15.11 1.01
N PRO A 101 17.10 -14.53 0.04
CA PRO A 101 17.22 -13.07 -0.10
C PRO A 101 15.90 -12.33 -0.21
N ILE A 102 14.86 -12.97 -0.75
CA ILE A 102 13.53 -12.37 -0.86
C ILE A 102 12.98 -12.00 0.52
N GLY A 103 13.25 -12.81 1.55
CA GLY A 103 12.70 -12.62 2.88
C GLY A 103 13.24 -11.42 3.64
N TYR A 104 14.32 -10.79 3.18
CA TYR A 104 14.89 -9.58 3.80
C TYR A 104 15.11 -8.43 2.81
N ARG A 105 14.52 -8.53 1.62
CA ARG A 105 14.68 -7.53 0.56
C ARG A 105 13.85 -6.28 0.87
N ILE A 106 14.52 -5.14 0.97
CA ILE A 106 13.91 -3.81 1.07
C ILE A 106 13.53 -3.28 -0.32
N LEU A 107 14.44 -3.38 -1.29
CA LEU A 107 14.26 -2.82 -2.64
C LEU A 107 14.90 -3.72 -3.71
N LYS A 108 14.18 -3.92 -4.84
CA LYS A 108 14.73 -4.43 -6.10
C LYS A 108 14.58 -3.41 -7.23
N PRO A 109 15.59 -2.57 -7.53
CA PRO A 109 15.51 -1.72 -8.71
C PRO A 109 15.64 -2.60 -9.97
N GLU A 110 14.87 -2.28 -11.01
CA GLU A 110 14.85 -3.06 -12.25
C GLU A 110 15.67 -2.41 -13.36
N SER A 111 16.38 -3.23 -14.14
CA SER A 111 17.12 -2.83 -15.34
C SER A 111 16.34 -3.01 -16.64
N GLY A 112 15.31 -3.87 -16.63
CA GLY A 112 14.74 -4.50 -17.83
C GLY A 112 14.05 -3.58 -18.84
N ARG A 113 13.90 -2.28 -18.54
CA ARG A 113 13.41 -1.27 -19.50
C ARG A 113 14.52 -0.42 -20.11
N SER A 114 15.77 -0.66 -19.72
CA SER A 114 16.94 -0.06 -20.35
C SER A 114 17.10 -0.56 -21.79
N LYS A 115 17.42 0.37 -22.70
CA LYS A 115 17.79 0.04 -24.09
C LYS A 115 19.30 -0.16 -24.25
N LEU A 116 20.06 -0.09 -23.15
CA LEU A 116 21.51 -0.22 -23.17
C LEU A 116 21.92 -1.69 -23.24
N GLY A 117 23.09 -1.96 -23.83
CA GLY A 117 23.65 -3.31 -23.94
C GLY A 117 24.23 -3.87 -22.63
N TYR A 118 23.99 -3.21 -21.50
CA TYR A 118 24.47 -3.60 -20.18
C TYR A 118 23.44 -3.24 -19.10
N LEU A 119 23.54 -3.93 -17.96
CA LEU A 119 22.66 -3.71 -16.82
C LEU A 119 22.94 -2.34 -16.19
N THR A 120 21.90 -1.54 -16.06
CA THR A 120 21.91 -0.25 -15.37
C THR A 120 20.62 -0.13 -14.57
N PHE A 121 20.68 0.58 -13.45
CA PHE A 121 19.63 0.62 -12.44
C PHE A 121 19.42 2.06 -11.97
N GLY A 122 18.23 2.33 -11.44
CA GLY A 122 17.92 3.64 -10.85
C GLY A 122 18.73 3.92 -9.58
N ARG A 123 18.74 5.17 -9.16
CA ARG A 123 19.50 5.64 -7.98
C ARG A 123 18.64 5.59 -6.73
N ALA A 124 19.18 5.13 -5.62
CA ALA A 124 18.42 4.92 -4.39
C ALA A 124 19.13 5.50 -3.16
N TYR A 125 18.38 6.27 -2.37
CA TYR A 125 18.64 6.53 -0.96
C TYR A 125 17.82 5.52 -0.15
N VAL A 126 18.50 4.61 0.55
CA VAL A 126 17.86 3.56 1.37
C VAL A 126 18.47 3.62 2.75
N ASP A 127 17.67 4.02 3.74
CA ASP A 127 18.15 4.29 5.09
C ASP A 127 17.07 4.13 6.17
N GLY A 128 17.51 3.69 7.35
CA GLY A 128 16.69 3.54 8.56
C GLY A 128 15.55 2.52 8.51
N ASN A 129 15.43 1.73 7.44
CA ASN A 129 14.41 0.68 7.34
C ASN A 129 14.75 -0.49 8.29
N VAL A 130 13.71 -1.11 8.85
CA VAL A 130 13.83 -2.29 9.71
C VAL A 130 13.30 -3.50 8.96
N VAL A 131 14.02 -4.61 9.03
CA VAL A 131 13.56 -5.93 8.57
C VAL A 131 13.48 -6.84 9.80
N GLU A 132 12.26 -7.15 10.24
CA GLU A 132 12.03 -7.96 11.43
C GLU A 132 12.70 -9.34 11.30
N GLY A 133 13.50 -9.71 12.30
CA GLY A 133 14.27 -10.96 12.30
C GLY A 133 15.54 -10.95 11.45
N ASN A 134 15.94 -9.80 10.89
CA ASN A 134 17.21 -9.66 10.16
C ASN A 134 18.01 -8.44 10.65
N ASP A 135 18.86 -8.67 11.67
CA ASP A 135 19.69 -7.63 12.28
C ASP A 135 20.75 -7.08 11.32
N VAL A 136 21.23 -7.90 10.38
CA VAL A 136 22.25 -7.50 9.42
C VAL A 136 21.74 -6.40 8.49
N VAL A 137 20.58 -6.62 7.87
CA VAL A 137 19.94 -5.64 6.97
C VAL A 137 19.37 -4.46 7.76
N THR A 138 18.86 -4.69 8.97
CA THR A 138 18.33 -3.62 9.83
C THR A 138 19.43 -2.65 10.25
N LYS A 139 20.63 -3.15 10.56
CA LYS A 139 21.78 -2.31 10.93
C LYS A 139 22.39 -1.58 9.74
N ASP A 140 22.40 -2.22 8.57
CA ASP A 140 22.85 -1.62 7.31
C ASP A 140 21.96 -2.09 6.15
N ASN A 141 21.07 -1.22 5.69
CA ASN A 141 20.11 -1.55 4.62
C ASN A 141 20.81 -1.92 3.29
N TRP A 142 22.07 -1.55 3.09
CA TRP A 142 22.86 -1.92 1.91
C TRP A 142 23.57 -3.26 2.05
N ASN A 143 23.57 -3.85 3.24
CA ASN A 143 24.10 -5.20 3.49
C ASN A 143 23.04 -6.27 3.18
N GLY A 144 22.63 -6.34 1.91
CA GLY A 144 21.68 -7.33 1.40
C GLY A 144 20.23 -6.85 1.29
N GLY A 145 19.88 -5.67 1.82
CA GLY A 145 18.51 -5.12 1.70
C GLY A 145 18.18 -4.61 0.29
N VAL A 146 19.17 -4.12 -0.45
CA VAL A 146 19.04 -3.71 -1.86
C VAL A 146 19.60 -4.82 -2.75
N GLN A 147 18.77 -5.37 -3.63
CA GLN A 147 19.14 -6.55 -4.44
C GLN A 147 18.81 -6.30 -5.90
N VAL A 148 19.66 -6.76 -6.83
CA VAL A 148 19.45 -6.57 -8.27
C VAL A 148 19.44 -7.90 -8.99
N GLU A 149 18.64 -8.01 -10.06
CA GLU A 149 18.47 -9.26 -10.82
C GLU A 149 18.17 -10.45 -9.87
N ASN A 150 18.98 -11.51 -9.95
CA ASN A 150 18.92 -12.68 -9.07
C ASN A 150 20.06 -12.68 -8.02
N PHE A 151 20.77 -11.57 -7.84
CA PHE A 151 21.84 -11.45 -6.88
C PHE A 151 21.31 -11.23 -5.46
N LYS A 152 22.10 -11.64 -4.46
CA LYS A 152 21.74 -11.51 -3.03
C LYS A 152 21.91 -10.08 -2.50
N ASN A 153 22.60 -9.23 -3.25
CA ASN A 153 22.86 -7.83 -2.94
C ASN A 153 23.11 -7.05 -4.25
N ALA A 154 23.27 -5.73 -4.17
CA ALA A 154 23.65 -4.88 -5.30
C ALA A 154 25.10 -5.10 -5.76
N ASP A 155 25.98 -5.59 -4.87
CA ASP A 155 27.38 -5.93 -5.14
C ASP A 155 28.10 -4.87 -5.99
N LYS A 156 28.62 -5.26 -7.16
CA LYS A 156 29.35 -4.38 -8.08
C LYS A 156 28.53 -3.20 -8.62
N TYR A 157 27.20 -3.27 -8.56
CA TYR A 157 26.30 -2.19 -9.00
C TYR A 157 25.99 -1.18 -7.88
N MET A 158 26.34 -1.50 -6.63
CA MET A 158 26.07 -0.64 -5.48
C MET A 158 26.62 0.79 -5.66
N PRO A 159 27.85 1.02 -6.17
CA PRO A 159 28.36 2.39 -6.34
C PRO A 159 27.52 3.26 -7.30
N ASP A 160 26.88 2.65 -8.30
CA ASP A 160 26.06 3.36 -9.28
C ASP A 160 24.63 3.61 -8.77
N ILE A 161 24.13 2.69 -7.94
CA ILE A 161 22.77 2.75 -7.37
C ILE A 161 22.75 3.68 -6.15
N LYS A 162 23.71 3.56 -5.24
CA LYS A 162 23.66 4.19 -3.92
C LYS A 162 23.88 5.70 -4.01
N VAL A 163 22.99 6.45 -3.34
CA VAL A 163 23.23 7.85 -3.01
C VAL A 163 23.24 8.03 -1.49
N ASN A 164 24.09 8.95 -1.01
CA ASN A 164 24.32 9.15 0.43
C ASN A 164 23.44 10.25 1.05
N LYS A 165 22.56 10.86 0.27
CA LYS A 165 21.59 11.88 0.71
C LYS A 165 20.25 11.60 0.04
N PRO A 166 19.13 11.96 0.70
CA PRO A 166 17.81 11.88 0.08
C PRO A 166 17.77 12.61 -1.27
N LEU A 167 17.13 11.98 -2.24
CA LEU A 167 16.76 12.57 -3.53
C LEU A 167 15.64 13.62 -3.30
N PRO A 168 15.34 14.52 -4.25
CA PRO A 168 14.34 15.56 -4.06
C PRO A 168 12.99 15.02 -3.55
N MET A 169 12.56 15.49 -2.39
CA MET A 169 11.31 15.06 -1.75
C MET A 169 10.59 16.25 -1.12
N PRO A 170 9.24 16.25 -1.05
CA PRO A 170 8.51 17.30 -0.37
C PRO A 170 8.78 17.27 1.14
N GLU A 171 8.54 18.40 1.82
CA GLU A 171 8.62 18.45 3.28
C GLU A 171 7.54 17.55 3.89
N MET A 172 7.95 16.68 4.83
CA MET A 172 7.05 15.78 5.53
C MET A 172 7.61 15.42 6.89
N THR A 173 6.72 15.09 7.84
CA THR A 173 7.14 14.55 9.13
C THR A 173 7.57 13.09 8.96
N ILE A 174 8.86 12.82 9.18
CA ILE A 174 9.45 11.48 9.16
C ILE A 174 9.61 10.98 10.60
N LEU A 175 8.91 9.90 10.92
CA LEU A 175 8.99 9.21 12.20
C LEU A 175 10.17 8.22 12.19
N SER A 176 10.71 7.91 13.36
CA SER A 176 11.55 6.71 13.54
C SER A 176 10.76 5.46 13.17
N THR A 177 11.41 4.43 12.64
CA THR A 177 10.74 3.22 12.11
C THR A 177 9.83 2.50 13.11
N SER A 178 10.20 2.44 14.39
CA SER A 178 9.32 1.89 15.43
C SER A 178 8.04 2.72 15.63
N LYS A 179 8.16 4.05 15.73
CA LYS A 179 7.00 4.95 15.81
C LYS A 179 6.15 4.91 14.53
N ALA A 180 6.77 4.76 13.37
CA ALA A 180 6.08 4.59 12.10
C ALA A 180 5.23 3.33 12.09
N HIS A 181 5.81 2.19 12.49
CA HIS A 181 5.08 0.93 12.64
C HIS A 181 3.84 1.09 13.53
N ASP A 182 4.01 1.65 14.73
CA ASP A 182 2.91 1.82 15.67
C ASP A 182 1.83 2.79 15.14
N TYR A 183 2.25 3.89 14.49
CA TYR A 183 1.33 4.83 13.87
C TYR A 183 0.54 4.16 12.76
N VAL A 184 1.17 3.40 11.86
CA VAL A 184 0.50 2.74 10.74
C VAL A 184 -0.55 1.75 11.24
N LEU A 185 -0.20 0.91 12.22
CA LEU A 185 -1.16 -0.04 12.80
C LEU A 185 -2.33 0.64 13.51
N ALA A 186 -2.12 1.85 14.05
CA ALA A 186 -3.20 2.60 14.68
C ALA A 186 -4.09 3.33 13.66
N ASN A 187 -3.51 3.87 12.59
CA ASN A 187 -4.16 4.93 11.78
C ASN A 187 -4.40 4.59 10.31
N ALA A 188 -3.72 3.60 9.71
CA ALA A 188 -3.94 3.28 8.30
C ALA A 188 -5.32 2.66 8.09
N GLY A 189 -5.97 2.98 6.96
CA GLY A 189 -7.29 2.46 6.59
C GLY A 189 -8.44 3.33 7.08
N ALA A 190 -9.66 2.80 6.96
CA ALA A 190 -10.88 3.49 7.37
C ALA A 190 -11.07 3.37 8.88
N THR A 191 -10.50 4.31 9.64
CA THR A 191 -10.43 4.20 11.12
C THR A 191 -11.54 4.92 11.87
N LEU A 192 -12.26 5.82 11.22
CA LEU A 192 -13.25 6.69 11.85
C LEU A 192 -14.67 6.38 11.37
N PRO A 193 -15.68 6.50 12.27
CA PRO A 193 -15.55 6.70 13.72
C PRO A 193 -15.06 5.43 14.45
N LYS A 194 -15.07 4.30 13.76
CA LYS A 194 -14.58 3.01 14.25
C LYS A 194 -14.01 2.23 13.06
N ARG A 195 -12.82 1.67 13.25
CA ARG A 195 -12.19 0.76 12.28
C ARG A 195 -13.12 -0.42 11.96
N ASP A 196 -13.29 -0.71 10.68
CA ASP A 196 -14.15 -1.80 10.24
C ASP A 196 -13.52 -3.18 10.56
N PRO A 197 -14.31 -4.28 10.52
CA PRO A 197 -13.82 -5.61 10.87
C PRO A 197 -12.70 -6.14 9.97
N VAL A 198 -12.66 -5.76 8.69
CA VAL A 198 -11.62 -6.20 7.74
C VAL A 198 -10.30 -5.54 8.11
N ASP A 199 -10.27 -4.21 8.20
CA ASP A 199 -9.07 -3.46 8.58
C ASP A 199 -8.55 -3.88 9.97
N THR A 200 -9.47 -4.13 10.91
CA THR A 200 -9.13 -4.63 12.26
C THR A 200 -8.43 -5.99 12.19
N ARG A 201 -8.95 -6.92 11.39
CA ARG A 201 -8.34 -8.24 11.18
C ARG A 201 -6.94 -8.10 10.58
N ILE A 202 -6.78 -7.32 9.51
CA ILE A 202 -5.49 -7.13 8.83
C ILE A 202 -4.44 -6.55 9.78
N VAL A 203 -4.79 -5.49 10.51
CA VAL A 203 -3.87 -4.88 11.50
C VAL A 203 -3.44 -5.88 12.57
N GLU A 204 -4.35 -6.72 13.05
CA GLU A 204 -4.03 -7.72 14.08
C GLU A 204 -3.13 -8.84 13.53
N GLN A 205 -3.32 -9.24 12.26
CA GLN A 205 -2.42 -10.18 11.58
C GLN A 205 -1.00 -9.61 11.46
N VAL A 206 -0.87 -8.33 11.11
CA VAL A 206 0.43 -7.65 11.01
C VAL A 206 1.07 -7.54 12.40
N ARG A 207 0.28 -7.16 13.42
CA ARG A 207 0.74 -7.03 14.80
C ARG A 207 1.29 -8.36 15.33
N THR A 208 0.53 -9.43 15.19
CA THR A 208 0.84 -10.74 15.80
C THR A 208 1.68 -11.65 14.91
N GLY A 209 1.68 -11.43 13.60
CA GLY A 209 2.19 -12.37 12.61
C GLY A 209 1.31 -13.61 12.41
N LYS A 210 0.13 -13.68 13.05
CA LYS A 210 -0.80 -14.82 12.98
C LYS A 210 -1.94 -14.51 12.03
N ILE A 211 -2.12 -15.36 11.02
CA ILE A 211 -3.19 -15.22 10.03
C ILE A 211 -4.51 -15.71 10.61
N THR A 212 -5.57 -14.94 10.38
CA THR A 212 -6.95 -15.25 10.74
C THR A 212 -7.73 -15.55 9.47
N TYR A 213 -8.26 -16.76 9.38
CA TYR A 213 -9.02 -17.27 8.24
C TYR A 213 -10.25 -18.03 8.71
N LEU A 214 -11.21 -18.26 7.80
CA LEU A 214 -12.40 -19.06 8.06
C LEU A 214 -12.10 -20.55 7.81
N GLU A 215 -12.42 -21.41 8.77
CA GLU A 215 -12.29 -22.86 8.64
C GLU A 215 -13.40 -23.46 7.77
N GLY A 216 -13.14 -24.62 7.16
CA GLY A 216 -14.16 -25.36 6.41
C GLY A 216 -14.65 -24.69 5.12
N VAL A 217 -13.95 -23.66 4.64
CA VAL A 217 -14.32 -22.95 3.41
C VAL A 217 -14.16 -23.87 2.20
N LYS A 218 -15.16 -23.87 1.32
CA LYS A 218 -15.12 -24.60 0.05
C LYS A 218 -14.02 -24.01 -0.83
N LEU A 219 -13.05 -24.83 -1.20
CA LEU A 219 -11.98 -24.42 -2.11
C LEU A 219 -12.50 -24.31 -3.55
N PRO A 220 -11.93 -23.42 -4.39
CA PRO A 220 -12.27 -23.35 -5.80
C PRO A 220 -12.11 -24.71 -6.49
N GLU A 221 -13.14 -25.14 -7.21
CA GLU A 221 -13.10 -26.38 -8.01
C GLU A 221 -12.22 -26.23 -9.25
N THR A 222 -12.13 -25.00 -9.77
CA THR A 222 -11.27 -24.62 -10.89
C THR A 222 -10.09 -23.80 -10.40
N GLN A 223 -8.95 -23.98 -11.05
CA GLN A 223 -7.75 -23.18 -10.80
C GLN A 223 -7.20 -22.61 -12.10
N PHE A 224 -6.46 -21.51 -11.99
CA PHE A 224 -5.68 -21.00 -13.10
C PHE A 224 -4.67 -22.05 -13.60
N LYS A 225 -4.34 -21.99 -14.89
CA LYS A 225 -3.46 -22.99 -15.54
C LYS A 225 -2.13 -23.22 -14.80
N HIS A 226 -1.59 -22.18 -14.17
CA HIS A 226 -0.38 -22.24 -13.37
C HIS A 226 -0.57 -21.53 -12.04
N ARG A 227 -0.48 -22.27 -10.94
CA ARG A 227 -0.59 -21.73 -9.58
C ARG A 227 0.78 -21.70 -8.91
N ARG A 228 1.21 -20.55 -8.38
CA ARG A 228 2.49 -20.43 -7.64
C ARG A 228 2.36 -20.84 -6.18
N LEU A 229 1.18 -20.60 -5.58
CA LEU A 229 0.90 -20.90 -4.19
C LEU A 229 -0.03 -22.11 -4.06
N PRO A 230 0.02 -22.87 -2.95
CA PRO A 230 -0.95 -23.92 -2.66
C PRO A 230 -2.40 -23.43 -2.70
N ILE A 231 -3.36 -24.34 -2.87
CA ILE A 231 -4.78 -23.96 -2.91
C ILE A 231 -5.32 -23.44 -1.57
N ASP A 232 -4.65 -23.81 -0.49
CA ASP A 232 -4.94 -23.36 0.87
C ASP A 232 -4.01 -22.25 1.37
N SER A 233 -3.38 -21.50 0.47
CA SER A 233 -2.54 -20.32 0.80
C SER A 233 -3.24 -19.27 1.66
N TYR A 234 -4.58 -19.24 1.65
CA TYR A 234 -5.39 -18.34 2.49
C TYR A 234 -5.15 -18.58 3.99
N LYS A 235 -4.81 -19.81 4.39
CA LYS A 235 -4.42 -20.13 5.77
C LYS A 235 -3.13 -19.44 6.21
N GLN A 236 -2.37 -18.93 5.23
CA GLN A 236 -1.11 -18.23 5.41
C GLN A 236 -1.16 -16.79 4.89
N GLY A 237 -2.35 -16.26 4.55
CA GLY A 237 -2.60 -14.83 4.30
C GLY A 237 -3.00 -14.50 2.86
N ILE A 238 -2.57 -15.28 1.86
CA ILE A 238 -2.89 -14.97 0.46
C ILE A 238 -4.18 -15.67 0.04
N ILE A 239 -5.26 -14.89 -0.05
CA ILE A 239 -6.59 -15.38 -0.41
C ILE A 239 -6.79 -15.46 -1.93
N THR A 240 -7.69 -16.35 -2.36
CA THR A 240 -8.23 -16.40 -3.73
C THR A 240 -9.66 -15.89 -3.82
N ASP A 241 -10.36 -15.84 -2.69
CA ASP A 241 -11.74 -15.40 -2.58
C ASP A 241 -11.99 -14.83 -1.18
N ILE A 242 -12.78 -13.76 -1.08
CA ILE A 242 -13.05 -13.07 0.19
C ILE A 242 -13.79 -13.96 1.20
N SER A 243 -14.54 -14.98 0.76
CA SER A 243 -15.20 -15.93 1.67
C SER A 243 -14.23 -16.70 2.56
N GLN A 244 -12.96 -16.80 2.16
CA GLN A 244 -11.89 -17.43 2.95
C GLN A 244 -11.58 -16.67 4.25
N VAL A 245 -12.04 -15.42 4.35
CA VAL A 245 -11.79 -14.51 5.48
C VAL A 245 -13.07 -13.83 5.97
N GLY A 246 -14.24 -14.38 5.63
CA GLY A 246 -15.55 -13.93 6.11
C GLY A 246 -16.37 -13.08 5.12
N GLY A 247 -15.81 -12.71 3.97
CA GLY A 247 -16.51 -11.93 2.95
C GLY A 247 -16.64 -10.44 3.28
N TYR A 248 -17.58 -9.76 2.61
CA TYR A 248 -17.88 -8.35 2.91
C TYR A 248 -18.63 -8.23 4.24
N PRO A 249 -18.26 -7.28 5.12
CA PRO A 249 -19.02 -7.00 6.33
C PRO A 249 -20.46 -6.62 6.01
N GLU A 250 -21.41 -7.15 6.78
CA GLU A 250 -22.81 -6.72 6.76
C GLU A 250 -22.98 -5.50 7.68
N TYR A 251 -23.33 -4.34 7.12
CA TYR A 251 -23.62 -3.13 7.90
C TYR A 251 -25.12 -3.05 8.18
N LYS A 252 -25.48 -3.05 9.47
CA LYS A 252 -26.87 -2.90 9.93
C LYS A 252 -27.12 -1.48 10.40
N GLY A 253 -28.24 -0.90 9.97
CA GLY A 253 -28.65 0.44 10.38
C GLY A 253 -29.90 0.88 9.63
N THR A 254 -30.45 2.01 10.04
CA THR A 254 -31.47 2.71 9.28
C THR A 254 -30.76 3.66 8.32
N PRO A 255 -30.89 3.49 6.99
CA PRO A 255 -30.29 4.43 6.04
C PRO A 255 -30.92 5.81 6.24
N TYR A 256 -30.14 6.85 5.98
CA TYR A 256 -30.69 8.20 5.87
C TYR A 256 -31.65 8.27 4.69
N VAL A 257 -32.68 9.10 4.79
CA VAL A 257 -33.54 9.40 3.65
C VAL A 257 -32.74 10.27 2.69
N ASP A 258 -32.63 9.81 1.45
CA ASP A 258 -31.98 10.44 0.29
C ASP A 258 -32.97 10.24 -0.87
N THR A 259 -33.78 11.26 -1.12
CA THR A 259 -34.96 11.19 -1.98
C THR A 259 -34.61 11.14 -3.46
N ASP A 260 -33.50 11.73 -3.89
CA ASP A 260 -33.04 11.71 -5.28
C ASP A 260 -31.84 10.79 -5.55
N SER A 261 -31.35 10.12 -4.50
CA SER A 261 -30.30 9.09 -4.55
C SER A 261 -28.96 9.63 -5.05
N ASP A 262 -28.62 10.85 -4.67
CA ASP A 262 -27.36 11.50 -5.05
C ASP A 262 -26.21 11.26 -4.05
N GLY A 263 -26.50 10.62 -2.91
CA GLY A 263 -25.54 10.29 -1.87
C GLY A 263 -25.53 11.25 -0.68
N MET A 264 -26.37 12.29 -0.68
CA MET A 264 -26.55 13.22 0.43
C MET A 264 -27.91 13.01 1.12
N PRO A 265 -28.00 13.06 2.47
CA PRO A 265 -29.29 12.98 3.15
C PRO A 265 -30.16 14.23 2.96
N ASP A 266 -31.48 14.06 2.77
CA ASP A 266 -32.47 15.15 2.65
C ASP A 266 -32.33 16.20 3.76
N THR A 267 -32.06 15.72 4.98
CA THR A 267 -31.90 16.57 6.18
C THR A 267 -30.63 17.41 6.13
N TRP A 268 -29.55 16.88 5.55
CA TRP A 268 -28.29 17.60 5.35
C TRP A 268 -28.45 18.62 4.22
N GLU A 269 -29.05 18.21 3.10
CA GLU A 269 -29.32 19.08 1.97
C GLU A 269 -30.18 20.29 2.36
N THR A 270 -31.33 20.04 3.00
CA THR A 270 -32.23 21.11 3.46
C THR A 270 -31.52 22.08 4.40
N LYS A 271 -30.70 21.55 5.32
CA LYS A 271 -29.91 22.37 6.25
C LYS A 271 -28.85 23.22 5.54
N ASN A 272 -28.29 22.72 4.44
CA ASN A 272 -27.31 23.42 3.62
C ASN A 272 -27.95 24.18 2.44
N GLY A 273 -29.29 24.25 2.37
CA GLY A 273 -30.06 24.97 1.36
C GLY A 273 -29.95 24.38 -0.05
N LEU A 274 -29.79 23.06 -0.14
CA LEU A 274 -29.88 22.26 -1.37
C LEU A 274 -31.30 21.71 -1.53
N ASN A 275 -31.58 21.09 -2.67
CA ASN A 275 -32.90 20.56 -2.99
C ASN A 275 -32.88 19.03 -2.98
N PRO A 276 -33.51 18.36 -2.00
CA PRO A 276 -33.58 16.89 -1.88
C PRO A 276 -34.30 16.14 -3.02
N ARG A 277 -34.56 16.80 -4.13
CA ARG A 277 -35.21 16.25 -5.32
C ARG A 277 -34.45 16.60 -6.61
N ASP A 278 -33.25 17.17 -6.49
CA ASP A 278 -32.39 17.54 -7.60
C ASP A 278 -31.00 16.88 -7.47
N PRO A 279 -30.83 15.66 -8.02
CA PRO A 279 -29.59 14.91 -7.87
C PRO A 279 -28.41 15.53 -8.62
N SER A 280 -28.67 16.61 -9.38
CA SER A 280 -27.63 17.33 -10.09
C SER A 280 -26.87 18.31 -9.19
N ASP A 281 -27.38 18.60 -7.98
CA ASP A 281 -26.77 19.55 -7.08
C ASP A 281 -25.62 18.96 -6.25
N ALA A 282 -25.57 17.64 -5.99
CA ALA A 282 -24.42 16.93 -5.40
C ALA A 282 -23.07 17.30 -6.01
N ARG A 283 -23.02 17.44 -7.34
CA ARG A 283 -21.79 17.73 -8.11
C ARG A 283 -21.51 19.23 -8.28
N LEU A 284 -22.36 20.10 -7.77
CA LEU A 284 -22.14 21.55 -7.80
C LEU A 284 -21.23 21.96 -6.64
N ASP A 285 -20.48 23.02 -6.87
CA ASP A 285 -19.72 23.72 -5.84
C ASP A 285 -20.51 24.98 -5.47
N LYS A 286 -21.44 24.83 -4.52
CA LYS A 286 -22.36 25.91 -4.14
C LYS A 286 -21.62 27.08 -3.49
N ASN A 287 -20.59 26.80 -2.70
CA ASN A 287 -19.89 27.77 -1.87
C ASN A 287 -18.65 28.39 -2.60
N LYS A 288 -18.26 27.82 -3.74
CA LYS A 288 -17.13 28.20 -4.61
C LYS A 288 -15.75 28.04 -3.97
N ASP A 289 -15.60 27.06 -3.07
CA ASP A 289 -14.33 26.76 -2.42
C ASP A 289 -13.50 25.69 -3.14
N GLY A 290 -14.04 25.09 -4.20
CA GLY A 290 -13.41 24.06 -5.00
C GLY A 290 -13.84 22.63 -4.67
N TYR A 291 -14.70 22.44 -3.67
CA TYR A 291 -15.31 21.14 -3.34
C TYR A 291 -16.76 21.07 -3.80
N THR A 292 -17.17 19.89 -4.24
CA THR A 292 -18.57 19.59 -4.56
C THR A 292 -19.38 19.42 -3.28
N ASN A 293 -20.69 19.63 -3.36
CA ASN A 293 -21.59 19.49 -2.20
C ASN A 293 -21.52 18.08 -1.57
N ILE A 294 -21.32 17.02 -2.38
CA ILE A 294 -21.13 15.66 -1.87
C ILE A 294 -19.80 15.51 -1.11
N GLU A 295 -18.73 16.18 -1.53
CA GLU A 295 -17.46 16.19 -0.80
C GLU A 295 -17.58 16.95 0.53
N ASP A 296 -18.32 18.05 0.56
CA ASP A 296 -18.68 18.77 1.79
C ASP A 296 -19.46 17.89 2.75
N TYR A 297 -20.45 17.15 2.26
CA TYR A 297 -21.18 16.18 3.07
C TYR A 297 -20.26 15.10 3.64
N LEU A 298 -19.47 14.44 2.79
CA LEU A 298 -18.54 13.38 3.19
C LEU A 298 -17.53 13.87 4.24
N ASN A 299 -17.03 15.10 4.11
CA ASN A 299 -16.13 15.71 5.10
C ASN A 299 -16.83 16.06 6.41
N SER A 300 -18.15 16.24 6.40
CA SER A 300 -18.95 16.58 7.59
C SER A 300 -19.36 15.37 8.43
N VAL A 301 -19.31 14.14 7.87
CA VAL A 301 -19.76 12.91 8.57
C VAL A 301 -18.88 12.53 9.76
N VAL A 302 -17.67 13.09 9.85
CA VAL A 302 -16.75 12.93 10.99
C VAL A 302 -16.29 14.31 11.44
N SER A 303 -16.20 14.54 12.75
CA SER A 303 -15.76 15.83 13.25
C SER A 303 -14.28 16.08 12.93
N VAL A 304 -13.95 17.23 12.34
CA VAL A 304 -12.57 17.67 12.10
C VAL A 304 -11.72 17.68 13.38
N LYS A 305 -12.33 17.85 14.56
CA LYS A 305 -11.62 17.74 15.85
C LYS A 305 -11.09 16.33 16.13
N GLN A 306 -11.73 15.31 15.56
CA GLN A 306 -11.34 13.90 15.65
C GLN A 306 -10.34 13.52 14.55
N VAL A 307 -10.31 14.24 13.43
CA VAL A 307 -9.37 14.06 12.32
C VAL A 307 -8.16 14.99 12.52
N LYS A 308 -7.26 14.65 13.45
CA LYS A 308 -5.96 15.32 13.57
C LYS A 308 -4.89 14.51 12.82
N PRO A 309 -4.17 15.10 11.85
CA PRO A 309 -3.08 14.43 11.14
C PRO A 309 -1.99 13.88 12.07
#